data_AF-A0A1H1AUG6-F1
#
_entry.id   AF-A0A1H1AUG6-F1
#
_cell.length_a   1.000
_cell.length_b   1.000
_cell.length_c   1.000
_cell.angle_alpha   90.00
_cell.angle_beta   90.00
_cell.angle_gamma   90.00
#
_symmetry.space_group_name_H-M   'P 1'
#
loop_
_entity.id
_entity.type
_entity.pdbx_description
1 polymer ?
#
loop_
_entity_poly.entity_id
_entity_poly.type
_entity_poly.pdbx_seq_one_letter_code
_entity_poly.pdbx_strand_id
1 'polypeptide(L)'
;MSKKYKLVKEDSIEWMGRKLFRIQCVVAFGLIAAGELGGYIESEKNLSQVYGDAWVSGNARVSGNARVSGDARVYGDARVYGNARVSGDAWVYGNAWVYGDAWVSGDARVSGNAWVYGDAWVSGDARVSGDARVSGDAWVSGDARVYGNARVSGDARVYGNASITWTSNVGSGQGTLTVYHAKEGLLVTRGCFIGSDYEFLAAVAKTHGMDSQIGREYALLIEFARLRLGKGGVRSEASEGEGRE
;
A
#
# COMPACT_ATOMS: atom_id res chain seq x y z
N MET A 1 -23.03 24.38 -7.96
CA MET A 1 -23.14 23.11 -7.20
C MET A 1 -22.89 23.40 -5.72
N SER A 2 -23.63 22.77 -4.82
CA SER A 2 -23.44 22.91 -3.37
C SER A 2 -22.15 22.20 -2.93
N LYS A 3 -21.43 22.78 -1.97
CA LYS A 3 -20.32 22.10 -1.31
C LYS A 3 -20.83 20.90 -0.52
N LYS A 4 -20.04 19.83 -0.44
CA LYS A 4 -20.32 18.61 0.36
C LYS A 4 -19.92 18.78 1.82
N TYR A 5 -18.84 19.51 2.07
CA TYR A 5 -18.35 19.82 3.40
C TYR A 5 -17.76 21.23 3.48
N LYS A 6 -17.58 21.73 4.70
CA LYS A 6 -16.83 22.96 5.00
C LYS A 6 -15.67 22.65 5.95
N LEU A 7 -14.64 23.49 5.93
CA LEU A 7 -13.60 23.49 6.95
C LEU A 7 -14.09 24.25 8.19
N VAL A 8 -13.95 23.64 9.37
CA VAL A 8 -14.24 24.27 10.67
C VAL A 8 -12.98 25.01 11.10
N LYS A 9 -12.96 26.34 11.00
CA LYS A 9 -11.73 27.13 11.18
C LYS A 9 -11.22 27.14 12.62
N GLU A 10 -12.14 26.95 13.55
CA GLU A 10 -11.92 26.98 15.00
C GLU A 10 -11.42 25.62 15.53
N ASP A 11 -11.67 24.51 14.81
CA ASP A 11 -11.16 23.17 15.12
C ASP A 11 -10.05 22.82 14.13
N SER A 12 -8.81 23.09 14.54
CA SER A 12 -7.62 22.88 13.73
C SER A 12 -6.48 22.28 14.54
N ILE A 13 -5.58 21.60 13.84
CA ILE A 13 -4.37 20.99 14.41
C ILE A 13 -3.15 21.41 13.59
N GLU A 14 -1.98 21.42 14.23
CA GLU A 14 -0.69 21.51 13.56
C GLU A 14 -0.11 20.10 13.37
N TRP A 15 0.25 19.76 12.14
CA TRP A 15 0.85 18.47 11.82
C TRP A 15 1.91 18.64 10.73
N MET A 16 3.16 18.21 11.02
CA MET A 16 4.31 18.37 10.12
C MET A 16 4.49 19.81 9.61
N GLY A 17 4.27 20.81 10.49
CA GLY A 17 4.38 22.23 10.14
C GLY A 17 3.26 22.74 9.23
N ARG A 18 2.16 21.99 9.10
CA ARG A 18 0.98 22.34 8.31
C ARG A 18 -0.23 22.42 9.23
N LYS A 19 -1.06 23.43 8.99
CA LYS A 19 -2.34 23.58 9.67
C LYS A 19 -3.42 22.81 8.93
N LEU A 20 -4.07 21.88 9.62
CA LEU A 20 -5.21 21.12 9.10
C LEU A 20 -6.48 21.50 9.87
N PHE A 21 -7.61 21.48 9.17
CA PHE A 21 -8.91 21.85 9.70
C PHE A 21 -9.83 20.65 9.73
N ARG A 22 -10.60 20.52 10.81
CA ARG A 22 -11.68 19.56 10.89
C ARG A 22 -12.68 19.83 9.77
N ILE A 23 -13.16 18.79 9.10
CA ILE A 23 -14.24 18.93 8.13
C ILE A 23 -15.60 18.72 8.78
N GLN A 24 -16.61 19.45 8.32
CA GLN A 24 -18.00 19.24 8.69
C GLN A 24 -18.85 19.06 7.44
N CYS A 25 -19.62 17.96 7.39
CA CYS A 25 -20.57 17.71 6.32
C CYS A 25 -21.64 18.82 6.31
N VAL A 26 -21.96 19.38 5.14
CA VAL A 26 -22.99 20.43 5.01
C VAL A 26 -24.26 19.94 4.32
N VAL A 27 -24.16 18.87 3.54
CA VAL A 27 -25.28 18.22 2.84
C VAL A 27 -25.08 16.73 3.04
N ALA A 28 -26.11 16.01 3.52
CA ALA A 28 -26.00 14.57 3.72
C ALA A 28 -25.71 13.83 2.40
N PHE A 29 -24.84 12.82 2.44
CA PHE A 29 -24.49 11.97 1.30
C PHE A 29 -23.99 10.61 1.80
N GLY A 30 -24.23 9.54 1.04
CA GLY A 30 -23.93 8.18 1.48
C GLY A 30 -24.51 7.86 2.86
N LEU A 31 -23.62 7.57 3.82
CA LEU A 31 -23.96 7.33 5.24
C LEU A 31 -23.63 8.51 6.16
N ILE A 32 -23.26 9.67 5.61
CA ILE A 32 -22.80 10.85 6.36
C ILE A 32 -23.96 11.84 6.51
N ALA A 33 -24.26 12.22 7.75
CA ALA A 33 -25.33 13.16 8.04
C ALA A 33 -24.85 14.63 7.91
N ALA A 34 -25.76 15.53 7.53
CA ALA A 34 -25.47 16.95 7.56
C ALA A 34 -25.13 17.40 9.00
N GLY A 35 -24.06 18.16 9.15
CA GLY A 35 -23.52 18.58 10.45
C GLY A 35 -22.50 17.62 11.07
N GLU A 36 -22.35 16.40 10.53
CA GLU A 36 -21.39 15.42 11.04
C GLU A 36 -19.94 15.89 10.84
N LEU A 37 -19.12 15.72 11.88
CA LEU A 37 -17.69 16.03 11.85
C LEU A 37 -16.90 14.85 11.28
N GLY A 38 -16.03 15.14 10.32
CA GLY A 38 -15.09 14.18 9.73
C GLY A 38 -13.71 14.26 10.36
N GLY A 39 -12.68 13.92 9.59
CA GLY A 39 -11.28 14.06 9.97
C GLY A 39 -10.72 15.44 9.67
N TYR A 40 -9.40 15.52 9.52
CA TYR A 40 -8.67 16.76 9.31
C TYR A 40 -8.08 16.83 7.90
N ILE A 41 -8.31 17.94 7.20
CA ILE A 41 -7.66 18.21 5.91
C ILE A 41 -7.00 19.59 5.88
N GLU A 42 -5.91 19.74 5.12
CA GLU A 42 -5.22 21.03 5.00
C GLU A 42 -6.04 22.05 4.19
N SER A 43 -6.65 21.61 3.10
CA SER A 43 -7.47 22.46 2.23
C SER A 43 -8.53 21.67 1.46
N GLU A 44 -9.47 22.37 0.83
CA GLU A 44 -10.51 21.75 -0.02
C GLU A 44 -9.92 20.99 -1.23
N LYS A 45 -8.64 21.18 -1.57
CA LYS A 45 -7.96 20.41 -2.62
C LYS A 45 -7.71 18.96 -2.22
N ASN A 46 -7.71 18.67 -0.91
CA ASN A 46 -7.36 17.35 -0.39
C ASN A 46 -8.50 16.34 -0.45
N LEU A 47 -9.76 16.81 -0.52
CA LEU A 47 -10.95 15.96 -0.54
C LEU A 47 -11.97 16.49 -1.55
N SER A 48 -12.42 15.64 -2.49
CA SER A 48 -13.39 16.02 -3.53
C SER A 48 -14.67 16.61 -2.92
N GLN A 49 -15.08 17.78 -3.43
CA GLN A 49 -16.29 18.50 -3.01
C GLN A 49 -17.55 18.12 -3.79
N VAL A 50 -17.39 17.55 -5.00
CA VAL A 50 -18.47 17.53 -6.00
C VAL A 50 -18.84 16.13 -6.46
N TYR A 51 -17.85 15.26 -6.66
CA TYR A 51 -18.06 13.92 -7.22
C TYR A 51 -17.69 12.85 -6.20
N GLY A 52 -18.58 11.87 -6.06
CA GLY A 52 -18.45 10.68 -5.23
C GLY A 52 -18.60 10.91 -3.72
N ASP A 53 -18.67 9.80 -3.01
CA ASP A 53 -18.90 9.72 -1.57
C ASP A 53 -17.61 9.73 -0.75
N ALA A 54 -16.49 10.15 -1.36
CA ALA A 54 -15.20 10.25 -0.68
C ALA A 54 -15.32 11.02 0.64
N TRP A 55 -14.78 10.45 1.71
CA TRP A 55 -14.87 11.02 3.04
C TRP A 55 -13.64 10.72 3.90
N VAL A 56 -13.28 11.71 4.72
CA VAL A 56 -12.24 11.57 5.75
C VAL A 56 -12.94 11.64 7.10
N SER A 57 -12.76 10.66 7.99
CA SER A 57 -13.42 10.62 9.31
C SER A 57 -12.46 10.23 10.45
N GLY A 58 -12.93 10.32 11.71
CA GLY A 58 -12.11 10.02 12.88
C GLY A 58 -10.97 11.03 13.09
N ASN A 59 -9.76 10.55 13.37
CA ASN A 59 -8.55 11.36 13.52
C ASN A 59 -7.70 11.42 12.25
N ALA A 60 -8.22 10.89 11.13
CA ALA A 60 -7.47 10.79 9.90
C ALA A 60 -7.06 12.17 9.38
N ARG A 61 -5.90 12.22 8.74
CA ARG A 61 -5.25 13.46 8.29
C ARG A 61 -4.91 13.37 6.82
N VAL A 62 -5.34 14.36 6.04
CA VAL A 62 -4.99 14.50 4.62
C VAL A 62 -4.39 15.88 4.35
N SER A 63 -3.14 15.94 3.87
CA SER A 63 -2.44 17.21 3.70
C SER A 63 -1.45 17.21 2.53
N GLY A 64 -0.80 18.35 2.28
CA GLY A 64 0.04 18.53 1.11
C GLY A 64 -0.78 18.54 -0.17
N ASN A 65 -0.24 17.93 -1.22
CA ASN A 65 -0.91 17.78 -2.50
C ASN A 65 -1.77 16.50 -2.57
N ALA A 66 -1.89 15.74 -1.48
CA ALA A 66 -2.63 14.49 -1.45
C ALA A 66 -4.10 14.71 -1.78
N ARG A 67 -4.72 13.76 -2.48
CA ARG A 67 -6.12 13.87 -2.94
C ARG A 67 -6.90 12.61 -2.61
N VAL A 68 -8.09 12.79 -2.06
CA VAL A 68 -9.09 11.75 -1.82
C VAL A 68 -10.32 12.05 -2.68
N SER A 69 -10.72 11.12 -3.53
CA SER A 69 -11.83 11.28 -4.50
C SER A 69 -12.54 9.96 -4.80
N GLY A 70 -13.56 9.98 -5.66
CA GLY A 70 -14.44 8.81 -5.87
C GLY A 70 -15.23 8.51 -4.60
N ASP A 71 -15.28 7.26 -4.20
CA ASP A 71 -15.99 6.76 -3.01
C ASP A 71 -15.02 6.34 -1.88
N ALA A 72 -13.77 6.81 -1.99
CA ALA A 72 -12.68 6.44 -1.11
C ALA A 72 -12.90 6.89 0.35
N ARG A 73 -12.52 6.02 1.29
CA ARG A 73 -12.70 6.27 2.72
C ARG A 73 -11.36 6.30 3.44
N VAL A 74 -11.09 7.41 4.14
CA VAL A 74 -9.91 7.55 4.99
C VAL A 74 -10.36 7.76 6.44
N TYR A 75 -10.04 6.85 7.35
CA TYR A 75 -10.56 6.91 8.72
C TYR A 75 -9.60 6.33 9.78
N GLY A 76 -9.99 6.40 11.06
CA GLY A 76 -9.11 6.03 12.17
C GLY A 76 -8.03 7.09 12.40
N ASP A 77 -6.77 6.67 12.54
CA ASP A 77 -5.59 7.54 12.68
C ASP A 77 -4.73 7.57 11.40
N ALA A 78 -5.34 7.24 10.25
CA ALA A 78 -4.68 7.17 8.96
C ALA A 78 -4.11 8.53 8.51
N ARG A 79 -2.97 8.49 7.82
CA ARG A 79 -2.25 9.69 7.35
C ARG A 79 -1.97 9.58 5.86
N VAL A 80 -2.53 10.52 5.09
CA VAL A 80 -2.34 10.61 3.64
C VAL A 80 -1.73 11.96 3.29
N TYR A 81 -0.51 11.98 2.73
CA TYR A 81 0.20 13.25 2.50
C TYR A 81 1.17 13.18 1.31
N GLY A 82 1.92 14.26 1.04
CA GLY A 82 2.76 14.34 -0.16
C GLY A 82 1.90 14.57 -1.39
N ASN A 83 2.11 13.81 -2.46
CA ASN A 83 1.33 13.81 -3.70
C ASN A 83 0.37 12.60 -3.78
N ALA A 84 0.18 11.86 -2.68
CA ALA A 84 -0.54 10.61 -2.66
C ALA A 84 -1.99 10.74 -3.14
N ARG A 85 -2.50 9.71 -3.81
CA ARG A 85 -3.87 9.65 -4.33
C ARG A 85 -4.61 8.46 -3.74
N VAL A 86 -5.82 8.70 -3.26
CA VAL A 86 -6.75 7.65 -2.82
C VAL A 86 -8.07 7.86 -3.57
N SER A 87 -8.47 6.88 -4.38
CA SER A 87 -9.62 7.04 -5.29
C SER A 87 -10.38 5.72 -5.52
N GLY A 88 -11.52 5.76 -6.22
CA GLY A 88 -12.37 4.57 -6.37
C GLY A 88 -13.03 4.23 -5.04
N ASP A 89 -13.17 2.94 -4.73
CA ASP A 89 -13.73 2.42 -3.47
C ASP A 89 -12.66 2.15 -2.40
N ALA A 90 -11.46 2.73 -2.56
CA ALA A 90 -10.30 2.43 -1.74
C ALA A 90 -10.46 2.85 -0.27
N TRP A 91 -10.02 2.00 0.66
CA TRP A 91 -10.07 2.26 2.09
C TRP A 91 -8.68 2.37 2.70
N VAL A 92 -8.41 3.47 3.40
CA VAL A 92 -7.18 3.68 4.18
C VAL A 92 -7.56 3.93 5.64
N TYR A 93 -7.16 3.04 6.55
CA TYR A 93 -7.61 3.10 7.94
C TYR A 93 -6.63 2.54 8.97
N GLY A 94 -7.01 2.60 10.25
CA GLY A 94 -6.11 2.26 11.36
C GLY A 94 -5.03 3.33 11.51
N ASN A 95 -3.77 2.92 11.67
CA ASN A 95 -2.61 3.82 11.75
C ASN A 95 -1.87 3.94 10.41
N ALA A 96 -2.49 3.58 9.29
CA ALA A 96 -1.82 3.48 7.99
C ALA A 96 -1.24 4.82 7.49
N TRP A 97 -0.11 4.74 6.77
CA TRP A 97 0.58 5.86 6.15
C TRP A 97 0.61 5.68 4.63
N VAL A 98 0.10 6.67 3.90
CA VAL A 98 0.17 6.72 2.43
C VAL A 98 0.78 8.05 2.01
N TYR A 99 1.96 8.05 1.38
CA TYR A 99 2.67 9.28 1.06
C TYR A 99 3.59 9.20 -0.15
N GLY A 100 4.30 10.29 -0.48
CA GLY A 100 5.04 10.38 -1.74
C GLY A 100 4.08 10.50 -2.92
N ASP A 101 4.34 9.82 -4.02
CA ASP A 101 3.50 9.78 -5.22
C ASP A 101 2.59 8.53 -5.26
N ALA A 102 2.43 7.86 -4.11
CA ALA A 102 1.70 6.61 -4.01
C ALA A 102 0.22 6.73 -4.41
N TRP A 103 -0.31 5.70 -5.06
CA TRP A 103 -1.70 5.64 -5.49
C TRP A 103 -2.39 4.39 -4.94
N VAL A 104 -3.47 4.60 -4.19
CA VAL A 104 -4.40 3.56 -3.75
C VAL A 104 -5.72 3.72 -4.52
N SER A 105 -6.15 2.69 -5.27
CA SER A 105 -7.36 2.76 -6.09
C SER A 105 -8.16 1.45 -6.17
N GLY A 106 -9.32 1.45 -6.83
CA GLY A 106 -10.21 0.28 -6.86
C GLY A 106 -10.76 -0.02 -5.46
N ASP A 107 -10.93 -1.29 -5.11
CA ASP A 107 -11.39 -1.78 -3.80
C ASP A 107 -10.26 -1.96 -2.76
N ALA A 108 -9.09 -1.39 -3.04
CA ALA A 108 -7.87 -1.66 -2.29
C ALA A 108 -7.99 -1.20 -0.84
N ARG A 109 -7.38 -1.97 0.07
CA ARG A 109 -7.41 -1.70 1.52
C ARG A 109 -6.02 -1.58 2.11
N VAL A 110 -5.72 -0.43 2.69
CA VAL A 110 -4.49 -0.18 3.45
C VAL A 110 -4.85 0.04 4.93
N SER A 111 -4.30 -0.77 5.82
CA SER A 111 -4.75 -0.82 7.22
C SER A 111 -3.67 -1.19 8.24
N GLY A 112 -4.00 -1.17 9.53
CA GLY A 112 -3.02 -1.44 10.59
C GLY A 112 -1.97 -0.34 10.66
N ASN A 113 -0.70 -0.69 10.80
CA ASN A 113 0.42 0.24 10.76
C ASN A 113 1.12 0.25 9.38
N ALA A 114 0.41 -0.11 8.30
CA ALA A 114 1.03 -0.28 6.98
C ALA A 114 1.53 1.04 6.37
N TRP A 115 2.59 0.96 5.56
CA TRP A 115 3.20 2.08 4.86
C TRP A 115 3.17 1.84 3.36
N VAL A 116 2.59 2.78 2.60
CA VAL A 116 2.62 2.78 1.13
C VAL A 116 3.22 4.12 0.68
N TYR A 117 4.38 4.09 0.00
CA TYR A 117 5.10 5.32 -0.34
C TYR A 117 5.97 5.25 -1.58
N GLY A 118 6.58 6.38 -1.98
CA GLY A 118 7.26 6.48 -3.28
C GLY A 118 6.24 6.45 -4.41
N ASP A 119 6.55 5.81 -5.53
CA ASP A 119 5.67 5.68 -6.71
C ASP A 119 4.77 4.41 -6.65
N ALA A 120 4.53 3.88 -5.45
CA ALA A 120 3.85 2.60 -5.27
C ALA A 120 2.38 2.69 -5.66
N TRP A 121 1.88 1.67 -6.38
CA TRP A 121 0.48 1.54 -6.74
C TRP A 121 -0.15 0.31 -6.05
N VAL A 122 -1.18 0.55 -5.26
CA VAL A 122 -2.06 -0.50 -4.69
C VAL A 122 -3.45 -0.40 -5.32
N SER A 123 -3.93 -1.44 -6.01
CA SER A 123 -5.22 -1.41 -6.74
C SER A 123 -6.00 -2.72 -6.74
N GLY A 124 -7.19 -2.75 -7.33
CA GLY A 124 -8.08 -3.91 -7.31
C GLY A 124 -8.52 -4.26 -5.88
N ASP A 125 -8.64 -5.55 -5.55
CA ASP A 125 -9.00 -6.04 -4.22
C ASP A 125 -7.80 -6.17 -3.25
N ALA A 126 -6.67 -5.54 -3.59
CA ALA A 126 -5.41 -5.73 -2.88
C ALA A 126 -5.50 -5.25 -1.43
N ARG A 127 -4.85 -5.98 -0.52
CA ARG A 127 -4.83 -5.69 0.91
C ARG A 127 -3.41 -5.55 1.42
N VAL A 128 -3.11 -4.39 1.98
CA VAL A 128 -1.86 -4.10 2.70
C VAL A 128 -2.19 -3.85 4.17
N SER A 129 -1.64 -4.64 5.09
CA SER A 129 -1.99 -4.54 6.52
C SER A 129 -0.86 -4.93 7.48
N GLY A 130 -1.07 -4.77 8.79
CA GLY A 130 -0.02 -5.00 9.79
C GLY A 130 1.06 -3.93 9.72
N ASP A 131 2.33 -4.31 9.85
CA ASP A 131 3.50 -3.43 9.73
C ASP A 131 4.12 -3.48 8.31
N ALA A 132 3.34 -3.91 7.32
CA ALA A 132 3.79 -4.11 5.95
C ALA A 132 4.22 -2.81 5.29
N ARG A 133 5.22 -2.89 4.40
CA ARG A 133 5.72 -1.73 3.65
C ARG A 133 5.70 -2.03 2.15
N VAL A 134 5.11 -1.12 1.38
CA VAL A 134 5.10 -1.14 -0.08
C VAL A 134 5.71 0.18 -0.57
N SER A 135 6.75 0.11 -1.40
CA SER A 135 7.47 1.33 -1.82
C SER A 135 8.17 1.25 -3.17
N GLY A 136 8.67 2.39 -3.67
CA GLY A 136 9.28 2.48 -5.00
C GLY A 136 8.24 2.29 -6.10
N ASP A 137 8.61 1.76 -7.26
CA ASP A 137 7.70 1.52 -8.41
C ASP A 137 6.82 0.25 -8.24
N ALA A 138 6.59 -0.19 -7.01
CA ALA A 138 5.92 -1.45 -6.72
C ALA A 138 4.44 -1.38 -7.11
N TRP A 139 3.97 -2.37 -7.88
CA TRP A 139 2.56 -2.57 -8.18
C TRP A 139 2.01 -3.78 -7.41
N VAL A 140 1.05 -3.51 -6.53
CA VAL A 140 0.31 -4.52 -5.77
C VAL A 140 -1.16 -4.44 -6.20
N SER A 141 -1.68 -5.45 -6.87
CA SER A 141 -3.02 -5.41 -7.46
C SER A 141 -3.74 -6.75 -7.45
N GLY A 142 -4.96 -6.81 -7.98
CA GLY A 142 -5.80 -8.00 -7.93
C GLY A 142 -6.12 -8.41 -6.49
N ASP A 143 -6.11 -9.70 -6.18
CA ASP A 143 -6.37 -10.24 -4.83
C ASP A 143 -5.11 -10.32 -3.94
N ALA A 144 -4.07 -9.55 -4.24
CA ALA A 144 -2.80 -9.60 -3.51
C ALA A 144 -2.97 -9.24 -2.04
N ARG A 145 -2.33 -10.02 -1.15
CA ARG A 145 -2.30 -9.74 0.30
C ARG A 145 -0.87 -9.59 0.77
N VAL A 146 -0.53 -8.40 1.25
CA VAL A 146 0.76 -8.07 1.86
C VAL A 146 0.50 -7.72 3.33
N TYR A 147 0.88 -8.58 4.26
CA TYR A 147 0.59 -8.37 5.68
C TYR A 147 1.76 -8.72 6.61
N GLY A 148 1.59 -8.43 7.90
CA GLY A 148 2.62 -8.66 8.91
C GLY A 148 3.81 -7.71 8.69
N ASN A 149 5.03 -8.24 8.64
CA ASN A 149 6.26 -7.47 8.48
C ASN A 149 6.83 -7.51 7.04
N ALA A 150 6.03 -7.92 6.06
CA ALA A 150 6.46 -8.04 4.67
C ALA A 150 6.89 -6.68 4.09
N ARG A 151 7.95 -6.69 3.26
CA ARG A 151 8.48 -5.50 2.58
C ARG A 151 8.55 -5.74 1.08
N VAL A 152 7.74 -4.99 0.34
CA VAL A 152 7.66 -5.00 -1.13
C VAL A 152 8.23 -3.68 -1.64
N SER A 153 9.24 -3.74 -2.49
CA SER A 153 9.95 -2.55 -2.96
C SER A 153 10.54 -2.71 -4.35
N GLY A 154 11.02 -1.62 -4.94
CA GLY A 154 11.60 -1.62 -6.28
C GLY A 154 10.50 -1.74 -7.32
N ASP A 155 10.75 -2.51 -8.38
CA ASP A 155 9.86 -2.71 -9.52
C ASP A 155 8.90 -3.90 -9.34
N ALA A 156 8.48 -4.17 -8.10
CA ALA A 156 7.65 -5.31 -7.75
C ALA A 156 6.34 -5.39 -8.58
N ARG A 157 5.92 -6.62 -8.90
CA ARG A 157 4.73 -6.97 -9.66
C ARG A 157 3.90 -8.03 -8.92
N VAL A 158 3.14 -7.60 -7.91
CA VAL A 158 2.39 -8.49 -7.02
C VAL A 158 0.89 -8.46 -7.38
N TYR A 159 0.43 -9.40 -8.21
CA TYR A 159 -0.95 -9.47 -8.71
C TYR A 159 -1.90 -10.40 -7.92
N GLY A 160 -1.38 -11.13 -6.94
CA GLY A 160 -2.17 -12.04 -6.14
C GLY A 160 -1.38 -12.71 -5.02
N ASN A 161 -2.03 -13.59 -4.25
CA ASN A 161 -1.37 -14.32 -3.17
C ASN A 161 -0.26 -15.27 -3.67
N ALA A 162 -0.22 -15.58 -4.96
CA ALA A 162 0.79 -16.45 -5.58
C ALA A 162 2.02 -15.68 -6.10
N SER A 163 2.09 -14.35 -5.93
CA SER A 163 3.22 -13.53 -6.38
C SER A 163 4.11 -13.02 -5.25
N ILE A 164 3.88 -13.47 -4.00
CA ILE A 164 4.65 -13.07 -2.82
C ILE A 164 4.68 -14.17 -1.76
N THR A 165 5.79 -14.29 -1.04
CA THR A 165 5.93 -15.07 0.20
C THR A 165 6.76 -14.29 1.20
N TRP A 166 6.55 -14.54 2.49
CA TRP A 166 7.42 -14.02 3.53
C TRP A 166 7.51 -14.98 4.72
N THR A 167 8.64 -14.90 5.41
CA THR A 167 8.91 -15.69 6.60
C THR A 167 9.58 -14.80 7.64
N SER A 168 8.98 -14.72 8.82
CA SER A 168 9.50 -13.96 9.96
C SER A 168 10.35 -14.85 10.87
N ASN A 169 11.09 -14.23 11.79
CA ASN A 169 12.00 -14.89 12.71
C ASN A 169 13.14 -15.65 12.02
N VAL A 170 13.64 -15.12 10.90
CA VAL A 170 14.71 -15.77 10.10
C VAL A 170 16.05 -15.04 10.18
N GLY A 171 17.11 -15.85 10.14
CA GLY A 171 18.51 -15.43 10.27
C GLY A 171 18.85 -14.87 11.65
N SER A 172 20.10 -14.42 11.81
CA SER A 172 20.65 -13.98 13.10
C SER A 172 19.88 -12.84 13.77
N GLY A 173 19.22 -11.99 12.98
CA GLY A 173 18.44 -10.86 13.48
C GLY A 173 16.94 -11.12 13.63
N GLN A 174 16.46 -12.37 13.53
CA GLN A 174 15.04 -12.75 13.69
C GLN A 174 14.05 -11.89 12.89
N GLY A 175 14.46 -11.42 11.71
CA GLY A 175 13.65 -10.48 10.92
C GLY A 175 12.80 -11.21 9.90
N THR A 176 12.26 -10.44 8.95
CA THR A 176 11.40 -10.97 7.89
C THR A 176 12.11 -10.98 6.55
N LEU A 177 12.16 -12.15 5.91
CA LEU A 177 12.51 -12.34 4.51
C LEU A 177 11.22 -12.20 3.70
N THR A 178 11.20 -11.35 2.67
CA THR A 178 10.10 -11.27 1.71
C THR A 178 10.65 -11.61 0.33
N VAL A 179 9.96 -12.46 -0.42
CA VAL A 179 10.30 -12.80 -1.81
C VAL A 179 9.06 -12.56 -2.67
N TYR A 180 9.20 -11.87 -3.78
CA TYR A 180 8.08 -11.47 -4.63
C TYR A 180 8.49 -11.38 -6.11
N HIS A 181 7.49 -11.43 -7.00
CA HIS A 181 7.71 -11.16 -8.42
C HIS A 181 8.08 -9.69 -8.65
N ALA A 182 9.04 -9.47 -9.54
CA ALA A 182 9.42 -8.16 -10.07
C ALA A 182 9.24 -8.15 -11.60
N LYS A 183 9.65 -7.09 -12.30
CA LYS A 183 9.61 -7.11 -13.78
C LYS A 183 10.50 -8.23 -14.33
N GLU A 184 11.63 -8.48 -13.68
CA GLU A 184 12.59 -9.52 -14.04
C GLU A 184 12.78 -10.50 -12.88
N GLY A 185 12.09 -11.64 -12.94
CA GLY A 185 12.26 -12.73 -11.99
C GLY A 185 11.76 -12.41 -10.58
N LEU A 186 12.55 -12.81 -9.58
CA LEU A 186 12.23 -12.66 -8.16
C LEU A 186 13.12 -11.61 -7.51
N LEU A 187 12.52 -10.74 -6.71
CA LEU A 187 13.23 -9.89 -5.76
C LEU A 187 13.05 -10.41 -4.34
N VAL A 188 14.09 -10.21 -3.55
CA VAL A 188 14.19 -10.57 -2.15
C VAL A 188 14.47 -9.32 -1.34
N THR A 189 13.70 -9.12 -0.26
CA THR A 189 14.02 -8.14 0.76
C THR A 189 14.31 -8.80 2.09
N ARG A 190 15.41 -8.38 2.73
CA ARG A 190 15.74 -8.79 4.10
C ARG A 190 16.56 -7.72 4.80
N GLY A 191 15.97 -7.09 5.82
CA GLY A 191 16.64 -5.98 6.51
C GLY A 191 16.87 -4.82 5.53
N CYS A 192 18.13 -4.47 5.28
CA CYS A 192 18.54 -3.48 4.28
C CYS A 192 18.84 -4.08 2.91
N PHE A 193 18.85 -5.41 2.78
CA PHE A 193 19.08 -6.07 1.50
C PHE A 193 17.83 -5.94 0.61
N ILE A 194 18.06 -5.54 -0.64
CA ILE A 194 17.15 -5.68 -1.77
C ILE A 194 17.96 -6.17 -2.97
N GLY A 195 17.48 -7.17 -3.67
CA GLY A 195 18.15 -7.75 -4.84
C GLY A 195 17.49 -9.03 -5.28
N SER A 196 18.03 -9.64 -6.33
CA SER A 196 17.57 -10.96 -6.80
C SER A 196 17.80 -12.04 -5.74
N ASP A 197 17.11 -13.15 -5.91
CA ASP A 197 17.32 -14.37 -5.13
C ASP A 197 18.74 -14.94 -5.27
N TYR A 198 19.38 -14.80 -6.43
CA TYR A 198 20.78 -15.16 -6.63
C TYR A 198 21.75 -14.25 -5.86
N GLU A 199 21.56 -12.93 -5.96
CA GLU A 199 22.38 -11.96 -5.22
C GLU A 199 22.21 -12.13 -3.71
N PHE A 200 20.99 -12.45 -3.27
CA PHE A 200 20.71 -12.73 -1.87
C PHE A 200 21.50 -13.94 -1.37
N LEU A 201 21.46 -15.07 -2.09
CA LEU A 201 22.22 -16.26 -1.71
C LEU A 201 23.74 -16.03 -1.77
N ALA A 202 24.23 -15.23 -2.72
CA ALA A 202 25.64 -14.82 -2.75
C ALA A 202 26.03 -13.97 -1.52
N ALA A 203 25.17 -13.03 -1.11
CA ALA A 203 25.35 -12.24 0.10
C ALA A 203 25.33 -13.12 1.37
N VAL A 204 24.39 -14.07 1.44
CA VAL A 204 24.32 -15.06 2.54
C VAL A 204 25.59 -15.92 2.60
N ALA A 205 26.08 -16.40 1.45
CA ALA A 205 27.32 -17.18 1.39
C ALA A 205 28.52 -16.39 1.93
N LYS A 206 28.63 -15.10 1.58
CA LYS A 206 29.69 -14.22 2.05
C LYS A 206 29.61 -13.92 3.55
N THR A 207 28.41 -13.71 4.09
CA THR A 207 28.21 -13.27 5.47
C THR A 207 28.11 -14.42 6.47
N HIS A 208 27.49 -15.53 6.10
CA HIS A 208 27.18 -16.65 6.99
C HIS A 208 27.83 -17.97 6.57
N GLY A 209 28.19 -18.12 5.29
CA GLY A 209 28.59 -19.40 4.71
C GLY A 209 27.38 -20.31 4.45
N MET A 210 27.35 -20.99 3.30
CA MET A 210 26.21 -21.83 2.90
C MET A 210 26.06 -23.12 3.73
N ASP A 211 27.13 -23.58 4.37
CA ASP A 211 27.09 -24.75 5.25
C ASP A 211 26.61 -24.44 6.68
N SER A 212 26.52 -23.16 7.05
CA SER A 212 25.97 -22.77 8.34
C SER A 212 24.47 -23.04 8.42
N GLN A 213 23.94 -23.17 9.64
CA GLN A 213 22.49 -23.31 9.84
C GLN A 213 21.71 -22.17 9.17
N ILE A 214 22.13 -20.92 9.37
CA ILE A 214 21.49 -19.73 8.77
C ILE A 214 21.57 -19.77 7.24
N GLY A 215 22.72 -20.17 6.69
CA GLY A 215 22.91 -20.31 5.24
C GLY A 215 21.95 -21.33 4.63
N ARG A 216 21.83 -22.50 5.28
CA ARG A 216 20.90 -23.57 4.86
C ARG A 216 19.44 -23.17 5.00
N GLU A 217 19.07 -22.51 6.10
CA GLU A 217 17.72 -21.98 6.30
C GLU A 217 17.33 -21.00 5.19
N TYR A 218 18.18 -20.03 4.88
CA TYR A 218 17.92 -19.10 3.77
C TYR A 218 17.87 -19.79 2.41
N ALA A 219 18.75 -20.76 2.15
CA ALA A 219 18.70 -21.55 0.92
C ALA A 219 17.33 -22.26 0.75
N LEU A 220 16.84 -22.93 1.79
CA LEU A 220 15.55 -23.62 1.79
C LEU A 220 14.38 -22.65 1.60
N LEU A 221 14.42 -21.48 2.23
CA LEU A 221 13.38 -20.46 2.07
C LEU A 221 13.34 -19.89 0.65
N ILE A 222 14.50 -19.66 0.04
CA ILE A 222 14.60 -19.22 -1.36
C ILE A 222 14.15 -20.33 -2.31
N GLU A 223 14.53 -21.58 -2.07
CA GLU A 223 14.06 -22.71 -2.87
C GLU A 223 12.53 -22.87 -2.79
N PHE A 224 11.97 -22.78 -1.58
CA PHE A 224 10.53 -22.75 -1.39
C PHE A 224 9.87 -21.60 -2.15
N ALA A 225 10.44 -20.39 -2.07
CA ALA A 225 9.93 -19.23 -2.79
C ALA A 225 9.98 -19.45 -4.31
N ARG A 226 11.08 -19.99 -4.86
CA ARG A 226 11.20 -20.36 -6.27
C ARG A 226 10.13 -21.37 -6.68
N LEU A 227 9.89 -22.39 -5.88
CA LEU A 227 8.85 -23.39 -6.15
C LEU A 227 7.45 -22.79 -6.14
N ARG A 228 7.19 -21.89 -5.19
CA ARG A 228 5.87 -21.27 -5.01
C ARG A 228 5.57 -20.22 -6.08
N LEU A 229 6.56 -19.40 -6.43
CA LEU A 229 6.42 -18.24 -7.30
C LEU A 229 6.82 -18.52 -8.75
N GLY A 230 7.70 -19.50 -9.00
CA GLY A 230 8.30 -19.76 -10.32
C GLY A 230 7.37 -20.38 -11.37
N LYS A 231 6.17 -20.85 -11.00
CA LYS A 231 5.20 -21.45 -11.95
C LYS A 231 4.16 -20.47 -12.52
N GLY A 232 4.24 -19.18 -12.18
CA GLY A 232 3.27 -18.16 -12.59
C GLY A 232 3.57 -17.38 -13.87
N GLY A 233 4.74 -17.59 -14.50
CA GLY A 233 5.22 -16.79 -15.64
C GLY A 233 4.66 -17.18 -17.02
N VAL A 234 3.76 -18.14 -17.12
CA VAL A 234 3.10 -18.51 -18.39
C VAL A 234 1.59 -18.45 -18.21
N ARG A 235 1.04 -17.24 -18.17
CA ARG A 235 -0.25 -16.97 -18.81
C ARG A 235 0.04 -16.01 -19.94
N SER A 236 0.26 -16.59 -21.11
CA SER A 236 0.16 -15.86 -22.37
C SER A 236 -1.18 -15.14 -22.38
N GLU A 237 -1.16 -13.84 -22.67
CA GLU A 237 -2.30 -13.13 -23.21
C GLU A 237 -2.68 -13.82 -24.53
N ALA A 238 -3.50 -14.85 -24.43
CA ALA A 238 -4.33 -15.26 -25.55
C ALA A 238 -5.40 -14.17 -25.66
N SER A 239 -5.21 -13.28 -26.62
CA SER A 239 -6.20 -12.34 -27.10
C SER A 239 -7.53 -13.04 -27.34
N GLU A 240 -8.49 -12.81 -26.45
CA GLU A 240 -9.91 -12.92 -26.75
C GLU A 240 -10.32 -11.74 -27.63
N GLY A 241 -10.99 -12.02 -28.75
CA GLY A 241 -11.59 -11.06 -29.68
C GLY A 241 -10.63 -10.65 -30.80
N GLU A 242 -10.92 -10.84 -32.08
CA GLU A 242 -12.21 -10.59 -32.73
C GLU A 242 -12.51 -11.61 -33.83
N GLY A 243 -13.70 -12.21 -33.75
CA GLY A 243 -14.49 -12.58 -34.90
C GLY A 243 -15.75 -11.71 -34.92
N ARG A 244 -16.07 -11.17 -36.11
CA ARG A 244 -17.19 -10.30 -36.57
C ARG A 244 -16.54 -9.08 -37.27
N GLU A 245 -16.68 -8.83 -38.56
CA GLU A 245 -17.65 -9.23 -39.61
C GLU A 245 -16.94 -9.67 -40.90
#